data_AF-A0A7C6UPJ6-F1
#
_entry.id   AF-A0A7C6UPJ6-F1
#
_cell.length_a   1.000
_cell.length_b   1.000
_cell.length_c   1.000
_cell.angle_alpha   90.00
_cell.angle_beta   90.00
_cell.angle_gamma   90.00
#
_symmetry.space_group_name_H-M   'P 1'
#
loop_
_entity.id
_entity.type
_entity.pdbx_description
1 polymer ?
#
loop_
_entity_poly.entity_id
_entity_poly.type
_entity_poly.pdbx_seq_one_letter_code
_entity_poly.pdbx_strand_id
1 'polypeptide(L)'
;MGSNLVRPDRGKVKNVIKTISFHYKALLFITTEKARTKKRLSRFIQALRRKTAFEEFSQMKVDVLNENRQGIRISALKRAGYTTLGKLYGLSTAQISGIRGIGEQTAVKIKKTVDHIHDAVTNQGKVRIDPRKRSREQDKLMVALHRLNIADGPKMRARNLLTRYPDISSSLKKAKRIYGLFGWSLSSLSKKESYLAAYAYLERLLLLGFDQQVTTILAEYKK
;
A
#
# COMPACT_ATOMS: atom_id res chain seq x y z
N MET A 1 44.87 40.25 3.63
CA MET A 1 43.63 40.71 2.96
C MET A 1 42.46 39.94 3.56
N GLY A 2 41.70 40.55 4.48
CA GLY A 2 40.53 39.91 5.07
C GLY A 2 39.36 39.96 4.09
N SER A 3 38.94 38.81 3.57
CA SER A 3 37.72 38.70 2.77
C SER A 3 36.52 39.05 3.65
N ASN A 4 35.93 40.24 3.45
CA ASN A 4 34.69 40.61 4.11
C ASN A 4 33.55 39.74 3.55
N LEU A 5 33.21 38.67 4.26
CA LEU A 5 32.07 37.83 3.92
C LEU A 5 30.77 38.63 4.09
N VAL A 6 30.17 39.02 2.97
CA VAL A 6 28.89 39.74 2.95
C VAL A 6 27.74 38.76 3.19
N ARG A 7 26.86 39.12 4.12
CA ARG A 7 25.63 38.36 4.38
C ARG A 7 24.66 38.51 3.20
N PRO A 8 24.16 37.42 2.59
CA PRO A 8 23.20 37.50 1.50
C PRO A 8 21.84 38.08 1.96
N ASP A 9 21.04 38.55 1.00
CA ASP A 9 19.69 39.03 1.27
C ASP A 9 18.84 37.96 1.98
N ARG A 10 18.24 38.33 3.10
CA ARG A 10 17.50 37.40 3.95
C ARG A 10 16.25 36.85 3.24
N GLY A 11 15.59 37.67 2.43
CA GLY A 11 14.41 37.29 1.66
C GLY A 11 14.73 36.20 0.63
N LYS A 12 15.77 36.43 -0.17
CA LYS A 12 16.28 35.47 -1.17
C LYS A 12 16.66 34.13 -0.52
N VAL A 13 17.46 34.16 0.54
CA VAL A 13 17.88 32.94 1.25
C VAL A 13 16.69 32.15 1.77
N LYS A 14 15.72 32.83 2.39
CA LYS A 14 14.51 32.19 2.92
C LYS A 14 13.68 31.54 1.81
N ASN A 15 13.57 32.19 0.65
CA ASN A 15 12.82 31.67 -0.49
C ASN A 15 13.47 30.40 -1.04
N VAL A 16 14.77 30.42 -1.33
CA VAL A 16 15.53 29.25 -1.82
C VAL A 16 15.37 28.05 -0.88
N ILE A 17 15.56 28.27 0.43
CA ILE A 17 15.42 27.21 1.44
C ILE A 17 13.99 26.66 1.49
N LYS A 18 12.98 27.53 1.40
CA LYS A 18 11.57 27.11 1.40
C LYS A 18 11.27 26.22 0.18
N THR A 19 11.66 26.66 -1.01
CA THR A 19 11.42 25.94 -2.27
C THR A 19 12.12 24.58 -2.27
N ILE A 20 13.43 24.54 -2.00
CA ILE A 20 14.18 23.27 -1.97
C ILE A 20 13.66 22.35 -0.86
N SER A 21 13.35 22.88 0.34
CA SER A 21 12.82 22.06 1.43
C SER A 21 11.45 21.45 1.08
N PHE A 22 10.60 22.14 0.35
CA PHE A 22 9.31 21.62 -0.09
C PHE A 22 9.52 20.45 -1.07
N HIS A 23 10.31 20.68 -2.13
CA HIS A 23 10.62 19.66 -3.13
C HIS A 23 11.33 18.43 -2.56
N TYR A 24 12.33 18.64 -1.70
CA TYR A 24 13.04 17.55 -1.03
C TYR A 24 12.11 16.67 -0.18
N LYS A 25 11.20 17.29 0.59
CA LYS A 25 10.20 16.56 1.37
C LYS A 25 9.22 15.78 0.48
N ALA A 26 8.79 16.37 -0.63
CA ALA A 26 7.91 15.70 -1.58
C ALA A 26 8.56 14.45 -2.21
N LEU A 27 9.85 14.53 -2.59
CA LEU A 27 10.61 13.37 -3.09
C LEU A 27 10.75 12.27 -2.02
N LEU A 28 11.05 12.64 -0.77
CA LEU A 28 11.12 11.67 0.33
C LEU A 28 9.78 10.98 0.58
N PHE A 29 8.67 11.72 0.50
CA PHE A 29 7.34 11.15 0.68
C PHE A 29 7.04 10.04 -0.35
N ILE A 30 7.20 10.34 -1.65
CA ILE A 30 6.89 9.35 -2.70
C ILE A 30 7.81 8.13 -2.70
N THR A 31 9.05 8.28 -2.22
CA THR A 31 10.02 7.18 -2.18
C THR A 31 9.82 6.23 -0.99
N THR A 32 9.21 6.71 0.11
CA THR A 32 9.01 5.98 1.37
C THR A 32 7.63 5.33 1.52
N GLU A 33 6.61 5.76 0.77
CA GLU A 33 5.23 5.21 0.80
C GLU A 33 5.09 3.72 0.39
N LYS A 34 6.17 3.07 -0.08
CA LYS A 34 6.16 1.72 -0.70
C LYS A 34 5.59 0.62 0.22
N ALA A 35 6.00 0.60 1.49
CA ALA A 35 5.62 -0.48 2.41
C ALA A 35 4.14 -0.45 2.78
N ARG A 36 3.58 0.75 3.01
CA ARG A 36 2.17 0.93 3.37
C ARG A 36 1.25 0.57 2.21
N THR A 37 1.59 0.99 0.99
CA THR A 37 0.79 0.73 -0.20
C THR A 37 0.77 -0.77 -0.53
N LYS A 38 1.93 -1.45 -0.50
CA LYS A 38 2.00 -2.91 -0.71
C LYS A 38 1.20 -3.69 0.33
N LYS A 39 1.28 -3.28 1.61
CA LYS A 39 0.52 -3.92 2.71
C LYS A 39 -0.99 -3.74 2.54
N ARG A 40 -1.46 -2.53 2.21
CA ARG A 40 -2.87 -2.25 1.93
C ARG A 40 -3.40 -3.07 0.76
N LEU A 41 -2.63 -3.13 -0.33
CA LEU A 41 -3.02 -3.91 -1.50
C LEU A 41 -3.05 -5.42 -1.22
N SER A 42 -2.07 -5.94 -0.49
CA SER A 42 -2.04 -7.36 -0.09
C SER A 42 -3.28 -7.73 0.74
N ARG A 43 -3.70 -6.89 1.68
CA ARG A 43 -4.94 -7.09 2.44
C ARG A 43 -6.18 -7.06 1.54
N PHE A 44 -6.23 -6.13 0.59
CA PHE A 44 -7.34 -6.04 -0.37
C PHE A 44 -7.45 -7.28 -1.26
N ILE A 45 -6.32 -7.78 -1.77
CA ILE A 45 -6.24 -9.04 -2.52
C ILE A 45 -6.69 -10.20 -1.64
N GLN A 46 -6.25 -10.26 -0.39
CA GLN A 46 -6.64 -11.33 0.53
C GLN A 46 -8.15 -11.32 0.82
N ALA A 47 -8.74 -10.13 0.99
CA ALA A 47 -10.19 -10.00 1.16
C ALA A 47 -10.95 -10.49 -0.09
N LEU A 48 -10.46 -10.17 -1.30
CA LEU A 48 -11.05 -10.67 -2.54
C LEU A 48 -10.91 -12.18 -2.68
N ARG A 49 -9.76 -12.77 -2.32
CA ARG A 49 -9.59 -14.24 -2.28
C ARG A 49 -10.64 -14.89 -1.42
N ARG A 50 -10.83 -14.38 -0.20
CA ARG A 50 -11.81 -14.91 0.75
C ARG A 50 -13.23 -14.81 0.20
N LYS A 51 -13.60 -13.67 -0.41
CA LYS A 51 -14.92 -13.49 -1.02
C LYS A 51 -15.15 -14.49 -2.16
N THR A 52 -14.23 -14.59 -3.11
CA THR A 52 -14.34 -15.52 -4.24
C THR A 52 -14.33 -16.98 -3.80
N ALA A 53 -13.47 -17.35 -2.84
CA ALA A 53 -13.43 -18.69 -2.28
C ALA A 53 -14.75 -19.05 -1.57
N PHE A 54 -15.33 -18.11 -0.83
CA PHE A 54 -16.64 -18.29 -0.22
C PHE A 54 -17.76 -18.42 -1.25
N GLU A 55 -17.75 -17.61 -2.32
CA GLU A 55 -18.71 -17.73 -3.43
C GLU A 55 -18.63 -19.13 -4.07
N GLU A 56 -17.42 -19.62 -4.37
CA GLU A 56 -17.20 -20.97 -4.92
C GLU A 56 -17.70 -22.05 -3.96
N PHE A 57 -17.28 -22.00 -2.69
CA PHE A 57 -17.73 -22.90 -1.63
C PHE A 57 -19.26 -22.91 -1.49
N SER A 58 -19.90 -21.73 -1.52
CA SER A 58 -21.34 -21.59 -1.28
C SER A 58 -22.20 -22.29 -2.34
N GLN A 59 -21.66 -22.44 -3.55
CA GLN A 59 -22.30 -23.10 -4.69
C GLN A 59 -21.98 -24.60 -4.79
N MET A 60 -21.01 -25.10 -4.04
CA MET A 60 -20.68 -26.53 -4.01
C MET A 60 -21.90 -27.33 -3.52
N LYS A 61 -22.19 -28.45 -4.21
CA LYS A 61 -23.30 -29.32 -3.84
C LYS A 61 -22.98 -30.08 -2.55
N VAL A 62 -24.02 -30.41 -1.78
CA VAL A 62 -23.89 -31.25 -0.57
C VAL A 62 -23.35 -32.65 -0.83
N ASP A 63 -23.30 -33.08 -2.09
CA ASP A 63 -22.68 -34.33 -2.52
C ASP A 63 -21.19 -34.43 -2.14
N VAL A 64 -20.49 -33.28 -2.13
CA VAL A 64 -19.07 -33.16 -1.75
C VAL A 64 -18.81 -33.69 -0.33
N LEU A 65 -19.82 -33.64 0.56
CA LEU A 65 -19.71 -34.14 1.93
C LEU A 65 -19.31 -35.62 2.02
N ASN A 66 -19.59 -36.41 0.98
CA ASN A 66 -19.27 -37.84 0.93
C ASN A 66 -18.13 -38.22 -0.02
N GLU A 67 -17.41 -37.26 -0.63
CA GLU A 67 -16.28 -37.59 -1.51
C GLU A 67 -15.23 -38.48 -0.81
N ASN A 68 -15.04 -38.28 0.50
CA ASN A 68 -14.17 -39.09 1.35
C ASN A 68 -14.90 -40.24 2.09
N ARG A 69 -15.98 -40.78 1.49
CA ARG A 69 -16.78 -41.90 2.04
C ARG A 69 -17.25 -41.69 3.49
N GLN A 70 -17.67 -40.46 3.81
CA GLN A 70 -18.08 -40.06 5.16
C GLN A 70 -19.42 -40.68 5.63
N GLY A 71 -20.17 -41.36 4.76
CA GLY A 71 -21.41 -42.07 5.11
C GLY A 71 -22.56 -41.14 5.53
N ILE A 72 -22.51 -39.85 5.17
CA ILE A 72 -23.54 -38.87 5.49
C ILE A 72 -24.77 -39.14 4.59
N ARG A 73 -25.97 -39.16 5.17
CA ARG A 73 -27.23 -39.33 4.40
C ARG A 73 -27.61 -38.05 3.66
N ILE A 74 -26.98 -37.78 2.53
CA ILE A 74 -27.20 -36.57 1.72
C ILE A 74 -28.66 -36.42 1.26
N SER A 75 -29.39 -37.53 1.09
CA SER A 75 -30.81 -37.51 0.71
C SER A 75 -31.71 -36.83 1.74
N ALA A 76 -31.37 -36.87 3.03
CA ALA A 76 -32.10 -36.14 4.07
C ALA A 76 -31.89 -34.62 3.94
N LEU A 77 -30.64 -34.20 3.69
CA LEU A 77 -30.28 -32.80 3.48
C LEU A 77 -30.97 -32.21 2.25
N LYS A 78 -30.93 -32.93 1.12
CA LYS A 78 -31.58 -32.51 -0.14
C LYS A 78 -33.10 -32.39 0.01
N ARG A 79 -33.76 -33.37 0.66
CA ARG A 79 -35.21 -33.31 0.92
C ARG A 79 -35.61 -32.13 1.81
N ALA A 80 -34.73 -31.73 2.72
CA ALA A 80 -34.93 -30.53 3.56
C ALA A 80 -34.54 -29.21 2.85
N GLY A 81 -34.22 -29.23 1.55
CA GLY A 81 -33.92 -28.03 0.76
C GLY A 81 -32.47 -27.54 0.85
N TYR A 82 -31.62 -28.23 1.60
CA TYR A 82 -30.19 -27.95 1.75
C TYR A 82 -29.40 -28.64 0.64
N THR A 83 -29.35 -27.99 -0.52
CA THR A 83 -28.71 -28.54 -1.74
C THR A 83 -27.26 -28.10 -1.93
N THR A 84 -26.82 -27.04 -1.25
CA THR A 84 -25.45 -26.52 -1.34
C THR A 84 -24.80 -26.38 0.04
N LEU A 85 -23.46 -26.39 0.07
CA LEU A 85 -22.69 -26.20 1.30
C LEU A 85 -22.93 -24.82 1.92
N GLY A 86 -23.16 -23.78 1.10
CA GLY A 86 -23.47 -22.43 1.61
C GLY A 86 -24.72 -22.39 2.48
N LYS A 87 -25.76 -23.15 2.12
CA LYS A 87 -26.99 -23.25 2.93
C LYS A 87 -26.77 -24.00 4.25
N LEU A 88 -25.83 -24.95 4.29
CA LEU A 88 -25.49 -25.70 5.51
C LEU A 88 -24.53 -24.95 6.42
N TYR A 89 -23.61 -24.18 5.84
CA TYR A 89 -22.57 -23.48 6.59
C TYR A 89 -23.13 -22.53 7.65
N GLY A 90 -24.22 -21.83 7.32
CA GLY A 90 -24.92 -20.90 8.21
C GLY A 90 -25.74 -21.55 9.33
N LEU A 91 -25.89 -22.87 9.36
CA LEU A 91 -26.66 -23.57 10.38
C LEU A 91 -25.78 -23.95 11.58
N SER A 92 -26.38 -23.91 12.77
CA SER A 92 -25.83 -24.51 13.98
C SER A 92 -25.99 -26.03 13.97
N THR A 93 -25.21 -26.74 14.79
CA THR A 93 -25.35 -28.19 14.96
C THR A 93 -26.77 -28.59 15.36
N ALA A 94 -27.41 -27.83 16.27
CA ALA A 94 -28.79 -28.08 16.70
C ALA A 94 -29.81 -27.91 15.55
N GLN A 95 -29.60 -26.92 14.68
CA GLN A 95 -30.45 -26.75 13.48
C GLN A 95 -30.26 -27.91 12.49
N ILE A 96 -29.02 -28.43 12.37
CA ILE A 96 -28.73 -29.58 11.52
C ILE A 96 -29.33 -30.86 12.10
N SER A 97 -29.29 -31.07 13.42
CA SER A 97 -29.90 -32.24 14.08
C SER A 97 -31.42 -32.20 14.09
N GLY A 98 -32.03 -31.02 13.95
CA GLY A 98 -33.46 -30.87 13.70
C GLY A 98 -33.94 -31.37 12.33
N ILE A 99 -33.03 -31.69 11.40
CA ILE A 99 -33.39 -32.21 10.08
C ILE A 99 -33.83 -33.67 10.21
N ARG A 100 -35.07 -33.97 9.77
CA ARG A 100 -35.62 -35.33 9.83
C ARG A 100 -34.67 -36.36 9.19
N GLY A 101 -34.23 -37.31 9.99
CA GLY A 101 -33.31 -38.38 9.58
C GLY A 101 -31.82 -38.07 9.83
N ILE A 102 -31.52 -36.99 10.55
CA ILE A 102 -30.17 -36.63 11.00
C ILE A 102 -30.15 -36.57 12.53
N GLY A 103 -29.34 -37.42 13.16
CA GLY A 103 -29.14 -37.38 14.61
C GLY A 103 -27.99 -36.44 15.00
N GLU A 104 -27.90 -36.11 16.29
CA GLU A 104 -26.91 -35.18 16.85
C GLU A 104 -25.47 -35.50 16.44
N GLN A 105 -25.05 -36.76 16.54
CA GLN A 105 -23.70 -37.17 16.13
C GLN A 105 -23.43 -36.94 14.63
N THR A 106 -24.46 -37.16 13.80
CA THR A 106 -24.36 -36.92 12.35
C THR A 106 -24.31 -35.43 12.06
N ALA A 107 -25.07 -34.62 12.82
CA ALA A 107 -25.05 -33.16 12.72
C ALA A 107 -23.67 -32.57 13.05
N VAL A 108 -23.04 -33.04 14.14
CA VAL A 108 -21.67 -32.66 14.51
C VAL A 108 -20.70 -33.00 13.38
N LYS A 109 -20.82 -34.20 12.81
CA LYS A 109 -19.98 -34.64 11.69
C LYS A 109 -20.17 -33.76 10.45
N ILE A 110 -21.42 -33.49 10.06
CA ILE A 110 -21.74 -32.60 8.94
C ILE A 110 -21.10 -31.23 9.17
N LYS A 111 -21.30 -30.62 10.35
CA LYS A 111 -20.77 -29.28 10.64
C LYS A 111 -19.24 -29.24 10.52
N LYS A 112 -18.54 -30.20 11.15
CA LYS A 112 -17.08 -30.33 11.04
C LYS A 112 -16.61 -30.48 9.60
N THR A 113 -17.27 -31.31 8.80
CA THR A 113 -16.88 -31.53 7.39
C THR A 113 -17.13 -30.28 6.54
N VAL A 114 -18.26 -29.59 6.74
CA VAL A 114 -18.58 -28.33 6.03
C VAL A 114 -17.55 -27.25 6.37
N ASP A 115 -17.21 -27.09 7.65
CA ASP A 115 -16.21 -26.11 8.11
C ASP A 115 -14.80 -26.46 7.56
N HIS A 116 -14.44 -27.75 7.54
CA HIS A 116 -13.17 -28.19 6.97
C HIS A 116 -13.07 -27.90 5.46
N ILE A 117 -14.13 -28.17 4.69
CA ILE A 117 -14.18 -27.84 3.26
C ILE A 117 -14.08 -26.33 3.05
N HIS A 118 -14.81 -25.54 3.85
CA HIS A 118 -14.70 -24.07 3.80
C HIS A 118 -13.27 -23.60 4.01
N ASP A 119 -12.58 -24.14 5.02
CA ASP A 119 -11.20 -23.77 5.33
C ASP A 119 -10.23 -24.21 4.23
N ALA A 120 -10.41 -25.41 3.68
CA ALA A 120 -9.61 -25.91 2.56
C ALA A 120 -9.75 -25.00 1.32
N VAL A 121 -10.99 -24.67 0.94
CA VAL A 121 -11.29 -23.79 -0.21
C VAL A 121 -10.76 -22.37 0.04
N THR A 122 -10.92 -21.84 1.25
CA THR A 122 -10.44 -20.50 1.61
C THR A 122 -8.91 -20.41 1.62
N ASN A 123 -8.23 -21.45 2.10
CA ASN A 123 -6.76 -21.49 2.17
C ASN A 123 -6.10 -21.74 0.80
N GLN A 124 -6.77 -22.46 -0.10
CA GLN A 124 -6.27 -22.74 -1.45
C GLN A 124 -6.74 -21.72 -2.51
N GLY A 125 -7.73 -20.89 -2.18
CA GLY A 125 -8.35 -19.93 -3.10
C GLY A 125 -7.37 -18.96 -3.76
N LYS A 126 -7.27 -19.02 -5.09
CA LYS A 126 -6.58 -18.02 -5.92
C LYS A 126 -7.58 -16.96 -6.37
N VAL A 127 -7.18 -15.68 -6.45
CA VAL A 127 -7.99 -14.68 -7.16
C VAL A 127 -7.91 -15.01 -8.64
N ARG A 128 -9.02 -15.47 -9.24
CA ARG A 128 -9.19 -15.48 -10.69
C ARG A 128 -9.80 -14.16 -11.11
N ILE A 129 -9.10 -13.41 -11.95
CA ILE A 129 -9.62 -12.20 -12.58
C ILE A 129 -10.11 -12.62 -13.96
N ASP A 130 -11.43 -12.68 -14.16
CA ASP A 130 -12.03 -12.91 -15.48
C ASP A 130 -12.21 -11.54 -16.17
N PRO A 131 -11.55 -11.28 -17.32
CA PRO A 131 -11.71 -10.04 -18.07
C PRO A 131 -13.13 -9.71 -18.51
N ARG A 132 -14.01 -10.72 -18.65
CA ARG A 132 -15.38 -10.56 -19.18
C ARG A 132 -16.45 -10.48 -18.10
N LYS A 133 -16.12 -10.79 -16.84
CA LYS A 133 -17.06 -10.80 -15.69
C LYS A 133 -16.45 -10.13 -14.45
N ARG A 134 -15.80 -8.98 -14.64
CA ARG A 134 -15.15 -8.28 -13.53
C ARG A 134 -16.18 -7.71 -12.55
N SER A 135 -15.99 -8.01 -11.28
CA SER A 135 -16.71 -7.30 -10.22
C SER A 135 -16.13 -5.88 -10.05
N ARG A 136 -16.93 -4.96 -9.50
CA ARG A 136 -16.48 -3.58 -9.20
C ARG A 136 -15.22 -3.55 -8.32
N GLU A 137 -15.06 -4.53 -7.43
CA GLU A 137 -13.88 -4.67 -6.59
C GLU A 137 -12.65 -5.17 -7.34
N GLN A 138 -12.82 -6.03 -8.35
CA GLN A 138 -11.73 -6.45 -9.24
C GLN A 138 -11.27 -5.30 -10.14
N ASP A 139 -12.17 -4.44 -10.59
CA ASP A 139 -11.80 -3.21 -11.31
C ASP A 139 -11.00 -2.26 -10.42
N LYS A 140 -11.43 -2.05 -9.16
CA LYS A 140 -10.67 -1.28 -8.18
C LYS A 140 -9.28 -1.88 -7.95
N LEU A 141 -9.15 -3.22 -7.93
CA LEU A 141 -7.86 -3.90 -7.82
C LEU A 141 -6.97 -3.59 -9.02
N MET A 142 -7.51 -3.69 -10.23
CA MET A 142 -6.78 -3.42 -11.47
C MET A 142 -6.30 -1.97 -11.54
N VAL A 143 -7.16 -1.01 -11.18
CA VAL A 143 -6.77 0.42 -11.10
C VAL A 143 -5.65 0.61 -10.07
N ALA A 144 -5.74 -0.01 -8.89
CA ALA A 144 -4.71 0.10 -7.86
C ALA A 144 -3.37 -0.54 -8.28
N LEU A 145 -3.40 -1.68 -8.95
CA LEU A 145 -2.22 -2.35 -9.51
C LEU A 145 -1.59 -1.52 -10.62
N HIS A 146 -2.41 -0.99 -11.53
CA HIS A 146 -1.95 -0.12 -12.60
C HIS A 146 -1.28 1.14 -12.03
N ARG A 147 -1.90 1.80 -11.05
CA ARG A 147 -1.32 2.96 -10.32
C ARG A 147 0.02 2.63 -9.65
N LEU A 148 0.16 1.45 -9.07
CA LEU A 148 1.44 1.02 -8.51
C LEU A 148 2.52 0.86 -9.58
N ASN A 149 2.16 0.24 -10.70
CA ASN A 149 3.07 -0.02 -11.81
C ASN A 149 3.58 1.30 -12.43
N ILE A 150 2.67 2.22 -12.75
CA ILE A 150 3.05 3.52 -13.33
C ILE A 150 3.85 4.39 -12.35
N ALA A 151 3.61 4.24 -11.04
CA ALA A 151 4.32 5.00 -10.01
C ALA A 151 5.77 4.54 -9.79
N ASP A 152 6.19 3.36 -10.27
CA ASP A 152 7.54 2.86 -10.06
C ASP A 152 8.61 3.67 -10.82
N GLY A 153 8.30 4.13 -12.03
CA GLY A 153 9.19 5.01 -12.82
C GLY A 153 9.48 6.34 -12.12
N PRO A 154 8.45 7.15 -11.78
CA PRO A 154 8.63 8.39 -11.02
C PRO A 154 9.34 8.19 -9.68
N LYS A 155 9.03 7.12 -8.93
CA LYS A 155 9.74 6.79 -7.68
C LYS A 155 11.21 6.51 -7.90
N MET A 156 11.56 5.78 -8.96
CA MET A 156 12.96 5.49 -9.29
C MET A 156 13.70 6.78 -9.64
N ARG A 157 13.11 7.64 -10.49
CA ARG A 157 13.68 8.96 -10.80
C ARG A 157 13.83 9.84 -9.57
N ALA A 158 12.85 9.83 -8.65
CA ALA A 158 12.96 10.53 -7.38
C ALA A 158 14.15 10.03 -6.53
N ARG A 159 14.35 8.72 -6.44
CA ARG A 159 15.52 8.14 -5.75
C ARG A 159 16.82 8.57 -6.43
N ASN A 160 16.91 8.44 -7.74
CA ASN A 160 18.09 8.82 -8.51
C ASN A 160 18.42 10.31 -8.33
N LEU A 161 17.41 11.17 -8.29
CA LEU A 161 17.58 12.60 -8.06
C LEU A 161 18.07 12.91 -6.64
N LEU A 162 17.54 12.21 -5.62
CA LEU A 162 18.04 12.33 -4.24
C LEU A 162 19.47 11.80 -4.07
N THR A 163 19.82 10.71 -4.76
CA THR A 163 21.18 10.15 -4.78
C THR A 163 22.17 11.06 -5.49
N ARG A 164 21.74 11.74 -6.56
CA ARG A 164 22.55 12.74 -7.28
C ARG A 164 22.90 13.96 -6.40
N TYR A 165 22.05 14.28 -5.43
CA TYR A 165 22.17 15.45 -4.57
C TYR A 165 22.09 15.08 -3.07
N PRO A 166 23.07 14.33 -2.54
CA PRO A 166 23.02 13.82 -1.16
C PRO A 166 23.08 14.93 -0.11
N ASP A 167 23.69 16.06 -0.44
CA ASP A 167 23.95 17.17 0.48
C ASP A 167 22.77 18.13 0.67
N ILE A 168 21.61 17.90 0.04
CA ILE A 168 20.45 18.79 0.18
C ILE A 168 20.05 18.94 1.65
N SER A 169 19.97 17.85 2.40
CA SER A 169 19.53 17.87 3.81
C SER A 169 20.50 18.62 4.71
N SER A 170 21.81 18.35 4.57
CA SER A 170 22.86 19.01 5.34
C SER A 170 22.96 20.49 4.98
N SER A 171 22.87 20.82 3.68
CA SER A 171 22.90 22.20 3.17
C SER A 171 21.69 23.01 3.60
N LEU A 172 20.48 22.43 3.61
CA LEU A 172 19.27 23.07 4.15
C LEU A 172 19.44 23.42 5.64
N LYS A 173 20.08 22.56 6.44
CA LYS A 173 20.35 22.84 7.86
C LYS A 173 21.36 23.97 8.04
N LYS A 174 22.44 23.97 7.24
CA LYS A 174 23.50 24.99 7.28
C LYS A 174 23.01 26.35 6.80
N ALA A 175 22.36 26.42 5.63
CA ALA A 175 21.87 27.67 5.04
C ALA A 175 20.84 28.39 5.93
N LYS A 176 20.05 27.65 6.73
CA LYS A 176 19.14 28.26 7.73
C LYS A 176 19.84 29.13 8.76
N ARG A 177 21.12 28.86 9.06
CA ARG A 177 21.90 29.64 10.02
C ARG A 177 22.23 31.05 9.50
N ILE A 178 22.16 31.29 8.18
CA ILE A 178 22.40 32.60 7.57
C ILE A 178 21.37 33.64 7.99
N TYR A 179 20.09 33.28 8.13
CA TYR A 179 19.03 34.24 8.48
C TYR A 179 18.64 34.22 9.96
N GLY A 180 19.14 33.28 10.77
CA GLY A 180 18.92 33.26 12.22
C GLY A 180 19.54 34.47 12.93
N LEU A 181 18.87 35.00 13.96
CA LEU A 181 19.29 36.19 14.71
C LEU A 181 20.72 36.07 15.28
N PHE A 182 21.06 34.90 15.84
CA PHE A 182 22.39 34.62 16.40
C PHE A 182 23.23 33.67 15.54
N GLY A 183 22.64 33.07 14.52
CA GLY A 183 23.32 32.07 13.68
C GLY A 183 24.44 32.65 12.83
N TRP A 184 24.31 33.90 12.40
CA TRP A 184 25.31 34.57 11.57
C TRP A 184 26.30 35.41 12.39
N SER A 185 25.80 36.25 13.31
CA SER A 185 26.62 37.22 14.06
C SER A 185 27.64 36.56 14.99
N LEU A 186 27.27 35.45 15.64
CA LEU A 186 28.15 34.71 16.58
C LEU A 186 28.97 33.59 15.93
N SER A 187 28.87 33.42 14.61
CA SER A 187 29.61 32.37 13.91
C SER A 187 31.01 32.81 13.51
N SER A 188 31.97 31.89 13.63
CA SER A 188 33.34 32.07 13.13
C SER A 188 33.35 32.26 11.60
N LEU A 189 34.45 32.79 11.08
CA LEU A 189 34.65 32.99 9.63
C LEU A 189 34.44 31.68 8.85
N SER A 190 35.10 30.60 9.27
CA SER A 190 34.95 29.27 8.67
C SER A 190 33.50 28.74 8.69
N LYS A 191 32.73 29.00 9.77
CA LYS A 191 31.31 28.64 9.83
C LYS A 191 30.49 29.45 8.83
N LYS A 192 30.77 30.76 8.70
CA LYS A 192 30.10 31.65 7.73
C LYS A 192 30.38 31.20 6.29
N GLU A 193 31.62 30.85 5.96
CA GLU A 193 31.97 30.27 4.65
C GLU A 193 31.21 28.97 4.37
N SER A 194 31.13 28.07 5.36
CA SER A 194 30.36 26.83 5.21
C SER A 194 28.87 27.07 4.98
N TYR A 195 28.29 28.10 5.63
CA TYR A 195 26.89 28.47 5.41
C TYR A 195 26.68 29.05 4.01
N LEU A 196 27.57 29.93 3.56
CA LEU A 196 27.53 30.52 2.22
C LEU A 196 27.69 29.46 1.13
N ALA A 197 28.62 28.52 1.29
CA ALA A 197 28.80 27.40 0.38
C ALA A 197 27.55 26.51 0.31
N ALA A 198 26.92 26.23 1.46
CA ALA A 198 25.66 25.49 1.52
C ALA A 198 24.51 26.25 0.83
N TYR A 199 24.43 27.57 0.98
CA TYR A 199 23.44 28.39 0.30
C TYR A 199 23.67 28.43 -1.22
N ALA A 200 24.90 28.68 -1.66
CA ALA A 200 25.28 28.71 -3.07
C ALA A 200 25.01 27.37 -3.76
N TYR A 201 25.24 26.25 -3.07
CA TYR A 201 24.84 24.92 -3.54
C TYR A 201 23.34 24.83 -3.79
N LEU A 202 22.50 25.24 -2.83
CA LEU A 202 21.04 25.19 -2.96
C LEU A 202 20.51 26.13 -4.06
N GLU A 203 21.10 27.30 -4.19
CA GLU A 203 20.77 28.26 -5.25
C GLU A 203 21.14 27.70 -6.64
N ARG A 204 22.33 27.09 -6.75
CA ARG A 204 22.75 26.40 -7.97
C ARG A 204 21.81 25.26 -8.36
N LEU A 205 21.23 24.53 -7.40
CA LEU A 205 20.24 23.49 -7.72
C LEU A 205 19.01 24.07 -8.41
N LEU A 206 18.51 25.23 -7.96
CA LEU A 206 17.38 25.90 -8.63
C LEU A 206 17.77 26.37 -10.04
N LEU A 207 18.98 26.93 -10.21
CA LEU A 207 19.47 27.33 -11.52
C LEU A 207 19.61 26.14 -12.49
N LEU A 208 19.93 24.95 -11.98
CA LEU A 208 20.00 23.70 -12.76
C LEU A 208 18.63 23.05 -12.97
N GLY A 209 17.54 23.73 -12.62
CA GLY A 209 16.17 23.29 -12.85
C GLY A 209 15.73 22.13 -11.95
N PHE A 210 16.27 22.05 -10.73
CA PHE A 210 15.87 21.03 -9.76
C PHE A 210 14.35 21.05 -9.50
N ASP A 211 13.75 22.23 -9.41
CA ASP A 211 12.31 22.40 -9.21
C ASP A 211 11.46 21.89 -10.38
N GLN A 212 11.89 22.10 -11.63
CA GLN A 212 11.19 21.56 -12.81
C GLN A 212 11.31 20.03 -12.85
N GLN A 213 12.49 19.49 -12.53
CA GLN A 213 12.69 18.04 -12.42
C GLN A 213 11.79 17.42 -11.36
N VAL A 214 11.70 18.03 -10.16
CA VAL A 214 10.81 17.54 -9.10
C VAL A 214 9.35 17.65 -9.52
N THR A 215 8.93 18.79 -10.06
CA THR A 215 7.54 19.00 -10.51
C THR A 215 7.12 17.98 -11.56
N THR A 216 8.01 17.67 -12.53
CA THR A 216 7.76 16.66 -13.57
C THR A 216 7.56 15.27 -12.95
N ILE A 217 8.45 14.87 -12.06
CA ILE A 217 8.35 13.58 -11.34
C ILE A 217 7.04 13.50 -10.55
N LEU A 218 6.66 14.56 -9.85
CA LEU A 218 5.43 14.61 -9.05
C LEU A 218 4.17 14.59 -9.91
N ALA A 219 4.20 15.23 -11.08
CA ALA A 219 3.07 15.23 -12.02
C ALA A 219 2.83 13.82 -12.57
N GLU A 220 3.89 13.09 -12.94
CA GLU A 220 3.77 11.71 -13.41
C GLU A 220 3.37 10.75 -12.31
N TYR A 221 3.84 10.97 -11.07
CA TYR A 221 3.43 10.16 -9.91
C TYR A 221 1.94 10.28 -9.58
N LYS A 222 1.29 11.39 -9.96
CA LYS A 222 -0.13 11.64 -9.73
C LYS A 222 -1.05 11.10 -10.82
N LYS A 223 -0.51 10.69 -11.97
CA LYS A 223 -1.27 10.02 -13.04
C LYS A 223 -1.76 8.66 -12.54
#